data_AF-R2Q8N4-F1
#
_entry.id   AF-R2Q8N4-F1
#
_cell.length_a   1.000
_cell.length_b   1.000
_cell.length_c   1.000
_cell.angle_alpha   90.00
_cell.angle_beta   90.00
_cell.angle_gamma   90.00
#
_symmetry.space_group_name_H-M   'P 1'
#
loop_
_entity.id
_entity.type
_entity.pdbx_description
1 polymer ?
#
loop_
_entity_poly.entity_id
_entity_poly.type
_entity_poly.pdbx_seq_one_letter_code
_entity_poly.pdbx_strand_id
1 'polypeptide(L)'
;MENFLAKKLKRYREQHELTQKQLASILYVSDKTVSKWERGNGQPDIETLKKIAQLLETTVDDLLNEREPVYYFEYKSTLMIGMLPVLHIVIPNFLELIRTYGFKYSYFPILKKLPRAKGIISCGFLSTGIFSLGIFSRGIFSIGLLSLGVLSFGAVSGGLISFGSLSVGMITFGNFALGLLAFANLGIGYLSIGNLAIGRIAIGNQGAGTYALSLGNNLHDKDILAALQQVQQLNISSMVNDLLIQPIITFMQTPWIAIVFVSVVILLSLITIGGLGLGLMRIVQHNRNEKSWA
;
A
#
# COMPACT_ATOMS: atom_id res chain seq x y z
N MET A 1 -11.38 -41.17 0.74
CA MET A 1 -11.33 -40.00 1.65
C MET A 1 -9.87 -39.71 1.89
N GLU A 2 -9.39 -38.53 1.51
CA GLU A 2 -7.96 -38.19 1.58
C GLU A 2 -7.54 -38.02 3.05
N ASN A 3 -6.45 -38.68 3.48
CA ASN A 3 -6.02 -38.63 4.89
C ASN A 3 -5.13 -37.40 5.13
N PHE A 4 -5.70 -36.31 5.64
CA PHE A 4 -5.03 -35.01 5.80
C PHE A 4 -3.83 -35.05 6.75
N LEU A 5 -3.98 -35.77 7.86
CA LEU A 5 -2.90 -36.07 8.78
C LEU A 5 -1.71 -36.69 8.05
N ALA A 6 -1.97 -37.66 7.17
CA ALA A 6 -0.92 -38.34 6.40
C ALA A 6 -0.10 -37.36 5.56
N LYS A 7 -0.77 -36.43 4.85
CA LYS A 7 -0.10 -35.40 4.04
C LYS A 7 0.71 -34.43 4.90
N LYS A 8 0.14 -33.90 5.98
CA LYS A 8 0.82 -32.94 6.87
C LYS A 8 2.05 -33.56 7.52
N LEU A 9 1.91 -34.79 8.03
CA LEU A 9 3.00 -35.53 8.67
C LEU A 9 4.13 -35.84 7.68
N LYS A 10 3.80 -36.33 6.48
CA LYS A 10 4.79 -36.60 5.43
C LYS A 10 5.51 -35.33 4.96
N ARG A 11 4.78 -34.23 4.78
CA ARG A 11 5.35 -32.94 4.36
C ARG A 11 6.32 -32.39 5.40
N TYR A 12 5.95 -32.43 6.69
CA TYR A 12 6.85 -32.05 7.79
C TYR A 12 8.13 -32.90 7.77
N ARG A 13 7.98 -34.23 7.63
CA ARG A 13 9.12 -35.15 7.55
C ARG A 13 10.08 -34.78 6.42
N GLU A 14 9.56 -34.49 5.22
CA GLU A 14 10.35 -34.13 4.05
C GLU A 14 11.00 -32.75 4.18
N GLN A 15 10.32 -31.76 4.77
CA GLN A 15 10.85 -30.41 5.00
C GLN A 15 12.00 -30.37 6.01
N HIS A 16 12.01 -31.30 6.96
CA HIS A 16 13.07 -31.45 7.97
C HIS A 16 14.07 -32.56 7.64
N GLU A 17 14.04 -33.10 6.41
CA GLU A 17 14.96 -34.14 5.92
C GLU A 17 15.00 -35.40 6.80
N LEU A 18 13.88 -35.73 7.44
CA LEU A 18 13.76 -36.88 8.34
C LEU A 18 13.42 -38.17 7.58
N THR A 19 13.96 -39.29 8.04
CA THR A 19 13.46 -40.62 7.66
C THR A 19 12.22 -40.99 8.47
N GLN A 20 11.40 -41.93 7.99
CA GLN A 20 10.24 -42.43 8.74
C GLN A 20 10.66 -43.00 10.10
N LYS A 21 11.83 -43.64 10.17
CA LYS A 21 12.41 -44.16 11.41
C LYS A 21 12.77 -43.04 12.39
N GLN A 22 13.39 -41.96 11.93
CA GLN A 22 13.72 -40.82 12.79
C GLN A 22 12.46 -40.12 13.31
N LEU A 23 11.46 -39.89 12.46
CA LEU A 23 10.19 -39.32 12.90
C LEU A 23 9.46 -40.23 13.91
N ALA A 24 9.52 -41.54 13.70
CA ALA A 24 8.95 -42.52 14.63
C ALA A 24 9.63 -42.48 16.00
N SER A 25 10.97 -42.34 16.04
CA SER A 25 11.71 -42.15 17.28
C SER A 25 11.28 -40.88 18.03
N ILE A 26 11.06 -39.76 17.33
CA ILE A 26 10.59 -38.50 17.93
C ILE A 26 9.19 -38.65 18.55
N LEU A 27 8.31 -39.39 17.87
CA LEU A 27 6.93 -39.61 18.31
C LEU A 27 6.77 -40.79 19.28
N TYR A 28 7.85 -41.50 19.62
CA TYR A 28 7.86 -42.71 20.45
C TYR A 28 6.95 -43.83 19.92
N VAL A 29 6.96 -44.05 18.60
CA VAL A 29 6.20 -45.12 17.92
C VAL A 29 7.10 -45.94 16.99
N SER A 30 6.57 -47.03 16.44
CA SER A 30 7.33 -47.80 15.44
C SER A 30 7.37 -47.08 14.08
N ASP A 31 8.46 -47.28 13.35
CA ASP A 31 8.62 -46.85 11.95
C ASP A 31 7.48 -47.37 11.05
N LYS A 32 7.04 -48.61 11.28
CA LYS A 32 5.87 -49.22 10.61
C LYS A 32 4.59 -48.42 10.88
N THR A 33 4.42 -47.87 12.09
CA THR A 33 3.26 -47.06 12.47
C THR A 33 3.23 -45.76 11.69
N VAL A 34 4.35 -45.02 11.63
CA VAL A 34 4.46 -43.79 10.82
C VAL A 34 4.21 -44.07 9.35
N SER A 35 4.79 -45.14 8.81
CA SER A 35 4.57 -45.59 7.42
C SER A 35 3.09 -45.92 7.14
N LYS A 36 2.38 -46.46 8.14
CA LYS A 36 0.94 -46.73 8.06
C LYS A 36 0.14 -45.43 7.93
N TRP A 37 0.44 -44.47 8.82
CA TRP A 37 -0.22 -43.17 8.83
C TRP A 37 0.05 -42.36 7.57
N GLU A 38 1.29 -42.27 7.09
CA GLU A 38 1.64 -41.55 5.85
C GLU A 38 0.98 -42.15 4.60
N ARG A 39 0.64 -43.45 4.61
CA ARG A 39 -0.13 -44.12 3.55
C ARG A 39 -1.65 -43.98 3.71
N GLY A 40 -2.11 -43.30 4.75
CA GLY A 40 -3.52 -43.13 5.09
C GLY A 40 -4.17 -44.35 5.74
N ASN A 41 -3.40 -45.40 6.03
CA ASN A 41 -3.89 -46.67 6.55
C ASN A 41 -3.84 -46.66 8.08
N GLY A 42 -4.92 -46.19 8.72
CA GLY A 42 -5.04 -46.09 10.18
C GLY A 42 -4.77 -44.69 10.72
N GLN A 43 -5.10 -44.49 11.99
CA GLN A 43 -5.03 -43.20 12.68
C GLN A 43 -4.23 -43.34 13.99
N PRO A 44 -3.53 -42.29 14.43
CA PRO A 44 -2.93 -42.24 15.75
C PRO A 44 -4.01 -42.20 16.83
N ASP A 45 -3.65 -42.64 18.04
CA ASP A 45 -4.47 -42.39 19.22
C ASP A 45 -4.45 -40.91 19.62
N ILE A 46 -5.32 -40.55 20.57
CA ILE A 46 -5.49 -39.16 21.03
C ILE A 46 -4.19 -38.60 21.64
N GLU A 47 -3.40 -39.40 22.35
CA GLU A 47 -2.15 -38.95 22.94
C GLU A 47 -1.10 -38.65 21.88
N THR A 48 -0.97 -39.52 20.89
CA THR A 48 -0.03 -39.36 19.80
C THR A 48 -0.46 -38.22 18.87
N LEU A 49 -1.76 -38.02 18.65
CA LEU A 49 -2.30 -36.84 17.96
C LEU A 49 -1.89 -35.53 18.65
N LYS A 50 -1.93 -35.47 19.99
CA LYS A 50 -1.45 -34.29 20.74
C LYS A 50 0.06 -34.08 20.56
N LYS A 51 0.87 -35.15 20.59
CA LYS A 51 2.31 -35.07 20.35
C LYS A 51 2.63 -34.59 18.94
N ILE A 52 1.91 -35.11 17.94
CA ILE A 52 2.01 -34.67 16.55
C ILE A 52 1.63 -33.19 16.43
N ALA A 53 0.56 -32.74 17.09
CA ALA A 53 0.14 -31.34 17.06
C ALA A 53 1.22 -30.41 17.63
N GLN A 54 1.83 -30.78 18.75
CA GLN A 54 2.95 -30.06 19.35
C GLN A 54 4.18 -30.05 18.43
N LEU A 55 4.53 -31.18 17.83
CA LEU A 55 5.67 -31.30 16.92
C LEU A 55 5.52 -30.41 15.67
N LEU A 56 4.30 -30.31 15.12
CA LEU A 56 4.00 -29.46 13.96
C LEU A 56 3.60 -28.02 14.33
N GLU A 57 3.70 -27.64 15.61
CA GLU A 57 3.29 -26.34 16.14
C GLU A 57 1.84 -25.95 15.76
N THR A 58 0.93 -26.92 15.72
CA THR A 58 -0.46 -26.77 15.25
C THR A 58 -1.45 -27.31 16.29
N THR A 59 -2.76 -27.23 16.01
CA THR A 59 -3.79 -27.78 16.89
C THR A 59 -4.23 -29.17 16.42
N VAL A 60 -4.77 -29.99 17.34
CA VAL A 60 -5.35 -31.30 16.98
C VAL A 60 -6.52 -31.11 16.00
N ASP A 61 -7.29 -30.04 16.17
CA ASP A 61 -8.36 -29.65 15.25
C ASP A 61 -7.83 -29.41 13.83
N ASP A 62 -6.73 -28.64 13.69
CA ASP A 62 -6.09 -28.42 12.39
C ASP A 62 -5.50 -29.69 11.78
N LEU A 63 -5.04 -30.67 12.58
CA LEU A 63 -4.53 -31.94 12.05
C LEU A 63 -5.62 -32.81 11.43
N LEU A 64 -6.82 -32.75 12.01
CA LEU A 64 -7.95 -33.61 11.63
C LEU A 64 -8.83 -32.97 10.57
N ASN A 65 -8.93 -31.64 10.56
CA ASN A 65 -9.81 -30.91 9.66
C ASN A 65 -9.04 -30.27 8.50
N GLU A 66 -9.64 -30.34 7.31
CA GLU A 66 -9.23 -29.54 6.16
C GLU A 66 -9.75 -28.12 6.35
N ARG A 67 -8.97 -27.27 7.04
CA ARG A 67 -9.16 -25.82 6.91
C ARG A 67 -8.38 -25.39 5.68
N GLU A 68 -9.09 -24.96 4.64
CA GLU A 68 -8.43 -24.16 3.62
C GLU A 68 -7.76 -22.97 4.34
N PRO A 69 -6.44 -22.79 4.20
CA PRO A 69 -5.76 -21.69 4.85
C PRO A 69 -6.40 -20.37 4.44
N VAL A 70 -6.93 -19.65 5.42
CA VAL A 70 -7.56 -18.36 5.21
C VAL A 70 -6.47 -17.31 5.05
N TYR A 71 -6.15 -16.99 3.81
CA TYR A 71 -5.05 -16.07 3.45
C TYR A 71 -5.39 -14.58 3.66
N TYR A 72 -6.60 -14.25 4.12
CA TYR A 72 -7.03 -12.86 4.33
C TYR A 72 -8.14 -12.74 5.35
N PHE A 73 -8.20 -11.59 6.01
CA PHE A 73 -9.32 -11.15 6.82
C PHE A 73 -10.25 -10.31 5.96
N GLU A 74 -11.54 -10.62 5.95
CA GLU A 74 -12.57 -9.86 5.28
C GLU A 74 -13.61 -9.35 6.29
N TYR A 75 -13.92 -8.07 6.20
CA TYR A 75 -15.03 -7.44 6.92
C TYR A 75 -15.89 -6.67 5.93
N LYS A 76 -17.20 -6.88 5.99
CA LYS A 76 -18.18 -6.21 5.14
C LYS A 76 -19.33 -5.70 6.01
N SER A 77 -19.63 -4.41 5.93
CA SER A 77 -20.76 -3.82 6.65
C SER A 77 -22.08 -4.34 6.11
N THR A 78 -23.07 -4.50 7.00
CA THR A 78 -24.44 -4.84 6.64
C THR A 78 -25.17 -3.67 5.97
N LEU A 79 -24.84 -2.43 6.40
CA LEU A 79 -25.39 -1.22 5.79
C LEU A 79 -24.92 -1.11 4.33
N MET A 80 -25.88 -0.95 3.42
CA MET A 80 -25.65 -0.74 2.00
C MET A 80 -26.22 0.60 1.57
N ILE A 81 -25.53 1.26 0.65
CA ILE A 81 -26.02 2.45 -0.04
C ILE A 81 -25.98 2.12 -1.53
N GLY A 82 -27.15 2.05 -2.15
CA GLY A 82 -27.31 1.47 -3.47
C GLY A 82 -26.95 -0.03 -3.46
N MET A 83 -26.04 -0.43 -4.36
CA MET A 83 -25.55 -1.82 -4.46
C MET A 83 -24.20 -2.05 -3.77
N LEU A 84 -23.67 -1.06 -3.04
CA LEU A 84 -22.36 -1.12 -2.41
C LEU A 84 -22.48 -1.13 -0.89
N PRO A 85 -21.68 -1.95 -0.18
CA PRO A 85 -21.57 -1.84 1.28
C PRO A 85 -20.92 -0.51 1.63
N VAL A 86 -21.31 0.07 2.77
CA VAL A 86 -20.71 1.31 3.26
C VAL A 86 -19.22 1.11 3.57
N LEU A 87 -18.87 0.02 4.24
CA LEU A 87 -17.49 -0.31 4.61
C LEU A 87 -17.15 -1.74 4.17
N HIS A 88 -16.06 -1.89 3.43
CA HIS A 88 -15.52 -3.19 3.05
C HIS A 88 -13.99 -3.20 3.19
N ILE A 89 -13.49 -4.07 4.06
CA ILE A 89 -12.08 -4.20 4.38
C ILE A 89 -11.61 -5.61 4.00
N VAL A 90 -10.52 -5.70 3.24
CA VAL A 90 -9.85 -6.97 2.90
C VAL A 90 -8.35 -6.84 3.18
N ILE A 91 -7.86 -7.53 4.22
CA ILE A 91 -6.46 -7.45 4.65
C ILE A 91 -5.81 -8.83 4.49
N PRO A 92 -4.68 -8.95 3.78
CA PRO A 92 -3.95 -10.22 3.71
C PRO A 92 -3.48 -10.67 5.10
N ASN A 93 -3.64 -11.96 5.38
CA ASN A 93 -3.10 -12.61 6.57
C ASN A 93 -1.64 -12.99 6.30
N PHE A 94 -0.74 -12.01 6.44
CA PHE A 94 0.69 -12.20 6.17
C PHE A 94 1.30 -13.31 7.02
N LEU A 95 0.84 -13.50 8.25
CA LEU A 95 1.35 -14.56 9.13
C LEU A 95 1.08 -15.95 8.54
N GLU A 96 -0.15 -16.19 8.08
CA GLU A 96 -0.53 -17.47 7.46
C GLU A 96 0.18 -17.68 6.12
N LEU A 97 0.40 -16.60 5.37
CA LEU A 97 1.14 -16.62 4.11
C LEU A 97 2.61 -17.03 4.32
N ILE A 98 3.26 -16.44 5.34
CA ILE A 98 4.65 -16.76 5.74
C ILE A 98 4.72 -18.19 6.29
N ARG A 99 3.76 -18.62 7.12
CA ARG A 99 3.71 -19.98 7.67
C ARG A 99 3.59 -21.05 6.58
N THR A 100 2.76 -20.79 5.58
CA THR A 100 2.45 -21.78 4.53
C THR A 100 3.56 -21.91 3.48
N TYR A 101 4.18 -20.79 3.10
CA TYR A 101 5.14 -20.74 1.99
C TYR A 101 6.57 -20.43 2.43
N GLY A 102 6.79 -19.85 3.60
CA GLY A 102 8.12 -19.40 4.06
C GLY A 102 8.64 -18.19 3.28
N PHE A 103 9.72 -17.58 3.80
CA PHE A 103 10.29 -16.33 3.25
C PHE A 103 10.96 -16.46 1.88
N LYS A 104 11.15 -17.67 1.36
CA LYS A 104 11.86 -17.94 0.10
C LYS A 104 10.98 -17.78 -1.15
N TYR A 105 9.65 -17.71 -0.98
CA TYR A 105 8.72 -17.67 -2.10
C TYR A 105 8.24 -16.25 -2.42
N SER A 106 8.00 -15.99 -3.70
CA SER A 106 7.29 -14.78 -4.12
C SER A 106 5.82 -14.90 -3.74
N TYR A 107 5.38 -14.04 -2.82
CA TYR A 107 3.98 -13.96 -2.36
C TYR A 107 3.04 -13.36 -3.40
N PHE A 108 3.59 -12.70 -4.42
CA PHE A 108 2.85 -11.92 -5.41
C PHE A 108 1.74 -12.71 -6.14
N PRO A 109 1.94 -13.97 -6.58
CA PRO A 109 0.89 -14.76 -7.22
C PRO A 109 -0.33 -15.01 -6.33
N ILE A 110 -0.14 -15.14 -5.02
CA ILE A 110 -1.23 -15.36 -4.06
C ILE A 110 -1.92 -14.03 -3.75
N LEU A 111 -1.16 -12.95 -3.56
CA LEU A 111 -1.73 -11.62 -3.35
C LEU A 111 -2.65 -11.19 -4.50
N LYS A 112 -2.39 -11.64 -5.73
CA LYS A 112 -3.25 -11.41 -6.90
C LYS A 112 -4.59 -12.18 -6.84
N LYS A 113 -4.65 -13.29 -6.09
CA LYS A 113 -5.88 -14.09 -5.90
C LYS A 113 -6.78 -13.55 -4.77
N LEU A 114 -6.31 -12.57 -4.01
CA LEU A 114 -7.10 -11.97 -2.92
C LEU A 114 -8.37 -11.30 -3.48
N PRO A 115 -9.49 -11.37 -2.73
CA PRO A 115 -10.69 -10.65 -3.14
C PRO A 115 -10.44 -9.15 -3.12
N ARG A 116 -11.23 -8.45 -3.93
CA ARG A 116 -11.16 -7.00 -4.04
C ARG A 116 -12.14 -6.36 -3.06
N ALA A 117 -11.65 -5.50 -2.18
CA ALA A 117 -12.50 -4.67 -1.33
C ALA A 117 -13.32 -3.73 -2.23
N LYS A 118 -14.64 -3.78 -2.09
CA LYS A 118 -15.60 -2.97 -2.86
C LYS A 118 -16.63 -2.34 -1.92
N GLY A 119 -16.70 -1.01 -1.88
CA GLY A 119 -17.64 -0.30 -1.03
C GLY A 119 -17.63 1.21 -1.25
N ILE A 120 -18.38 1.96 -0.45
CA ILE A 120 -18.24 3.42 -0.42
C ILE A 120 -16.89 3.79 0.19
N ILE A 121 -16.61 3.23 1.36
CA ILE A 121 -15.30 3.25 2.01
C ILE A 121 -14.71 1.85 1.86
N SER A 122 -13.61 1.72 1.15
CA SER A 122 -12.95 0.43 0.91
C SER A 122 -11.47 0.46 1.31
N CYS A 123 -11.01 -0.57 2.02
CA CYS A 123 -9.63 -0.71 2.45
C CYS A 123 -9.08 -2.10 2.08
N GLY A 124 -7.92 -2.19 1.43
CA GLY A 124 -7.28 -3.49 1.24
C GLY A 124 -6.11 -3.54 0.27
N PHE A 125 -5.62 -4.74 -0.03
CA PHE A 125 -4.56 -4.92 -1.04
C PHE A 125 -5.02 -4.47 -2.43
N LEU A 126 -6.19 -4.98 -2.86
CA LEU A 126 -6.95 -4.51 -4.01
C LEU A 126 -8.21 -3.80 -3.51
N SER A 127 -8.37 -2.51 -3.83
CA SER A 127 -9.48 -1.70 -3.32
C SER A 127 -10.21 -0.95 -4.44
N THR A 128 -11.54 -0.89 -4.35
CA THR A 128 -12.39 -0.05 -5.20
C THR A 128 -13.55 0.57 -4.44
N GLY A 129 -13.68 1.88 -4.54
CA GLY A 129 -14.77 2.56 -3.87
C GLY A 129 -14.88 4.04 -4.22
N ILE A 130 -15.72 4.75 -3.48
CA ILE A 130 -15.76 6.21 -3.53
C ILE A 130 -14.53 6.76 -2.82
N PHE A 131 -14.33 6.33 -1.57
CA PHE A 131 -13.12 6.52 -0.79
C PHE A 131 -12.38 5.19 -0.70
N SER A 132 -11.28 5.06 -1.43
CA SER A 132 -10.53 3.82 -1.57
C SER A 132 -9.12 3.98 -1.03
N LEU A 133 -8.75 3.12 -0.08
CA LEU A 133 -7.41 3.01 0.50
C LEU A 133 -6.83 1.63 0.17
N GLY A 134 -5.59 1.57 -0.32
CA GLY A 134 -4.97 0.28 -0.57
C GLY A 134 -3.60 0.32 -1.22
N ILE A 135 -3.01 -0.83 -1.52
CA ILE A 135 -1.78 -0.87 -2.33
C ILE A 135 -2.12 -0.60 -3.79
N PHE A 136 -3.13 -1.30 -4.32
CA PHE A 136 -3.76 -1.01 -5.61
C PHE A 136 -5.16 -0.47 -5.37
N SER A 137 -5.33 0.82 -5.54
CA SER A 137 -6.57 1.52 -5.21
C SER A 137 -7.19 2.13 -6.45
N ARG A 138 -8.51 1.99 -6.62
CA ARG A 138 -9.28 2.65 -7.70
C ARG A 138 -10.57 3.27 -7.18
N GLY A 139 -10.72 4.58 -7.24
CA GLY A 139 -11.93 5.22 -6.72
C GLY A 139 -12.16 6.65 -7.19
N ILE A 140 -13.10 7.36 -6.58
CA ILE A 140 -13.24 8.81 -6.79
C ILE A 140 -12.12 9.53 -6.03
N PHE A 141 -12.02 9.25 -4.73
CA PHE A 141 -10.91 9.58 -3.84
C PHE A 141 -10.09 8.31 -3.60
N SER A 142 -8.85 8.29 -4.07
CA SER A 142 -8.01 7.09 -4.04
C SER A 142 -6.65 7.38 -3.40
N ILE A 143 -6.28 6.59 -2.39
CA ILE A 143 -4.98 6.66 -1.73
C ILE A 143 -4.33 5.28 -1.82
N GLY A 144 -3.10 5.21 -2.36
CA GLY A 144 -2.38 3.95 -2.40
C GLY A 144 -0.97 4.02 -2.94
N LEU A 145 -0.30 2.88 -3.09
CA LEU A 145 0.99 2.85 -3.79
C LEU A 145 0.77 3.07 -5.29
N LEU A 146 -0.18 2.34 -5.85
CA LEU A 146 -0.70 2.42 -7.21
C LEU A 146 -2.15 2.89 -7.14
N SER A 147 -2.40 4.15 -7.50
CA SER A 147 -3.67 4.82 -7.23
C SER A 147 -4.30 5.37 -8.51
N LEU A 148 -5.56 5.02 -8.76
CA LEU A 148 -6.32 5.54 -9.89
C LEU A 148 -7.62 6.20 -9.41
N GLY A 149 -7.90 7.43 -9.81
CA GLY A 149 -9.17 8.05 -9.46
C GLY A 149 -9.45 9.41 -10.05
N VAL A 150 -10.46 10.12 -9.55
CA VAL A 150 -10.66 11.53 -9.89
C VAL A 150 -9.64 12.36 -9.12
N LEU A 151 -9.56 12.14 -7.80
CA LEU A 151 -8.53 12.65 -6.91
C LEU A 151 -7.68 11.46 -6.42
N SER A 152 -6.41 11.41 -6.81
CA SER A 152 -5.54 10.27 -6.52
C SER A 152 -4.23 10.68 -5.84
N PHE A 153 -3.90 10.01 -4.73
CA PHE A 153 -2.60 10.10 -4.06
C PHE A 153 -1.90 8.75 -4.11
N GLY A 154 -0.64 8.73 -4.55
CA GLY A 154 0.18 7.52 -4.47
C GLY A 154 1.57 7.66 -5.01
N ALA A 155 2.43 6.66 -4.82
CA ALA A 155 3.78 6.70 -5.41
C ALA A 155 3.72 6.72 -6.95
N VAL A 156 2.81 5.92 -7.50
CA VAL A 156 2.41 5.94 -8.90
C VAL A 156 0.91 6.23 -8.94
N SER A 157 0.51 7.35 -9.54
CA SER A 157 -0.88 7.81 -9.50
C SER A 157 -1.41 8.29 -10.85
N GLY A 158 -2.71 8.14 -11.06
CA GLY A 158 -3.39 8.55 -12.28
C GLY A 158 -4.79 9.08 -12.00
N GLY A 159 -5.12 10.26 -12.51
CA GLY A 159 -6.45 10.81 -12.28
C GLY A 159 -6.75 12.14 -12.93
N LEU A 160 -7.83 12.80 -12.53
CA LEU A 160 -8.11 14.17 -12.95
C LEU A 160 -7.19 15.14 -12.20
N ILE A 161 -7.08 14.94 -10.89
CA ILE A 161 -6.11 15.58 -10.00
C ILE A 161 -5.27 14.47 -9.36
N SER A 162 -3.96 14.47 -9.61
CA SER A 162 -3.06 13.42 -9.14
C SER A 162 -1.83 13.95 -8.40
N PHE A 163 -1.46 13.25 -7.33
CA PHE A 163 -0.27 13.51 -6.53
C PHE A 163 0.54 12.23 -6.45
N GLY A 164 1.82 12.28 -6.82
CA GLY A 164 2.68 11.12 -6.72
C GLY A 164 4.08 11.30 -7.25
N SER A 165 4.99 10.38 -6.93
CA SER A 165 6.34 10.42 -7.49
C SER A 165 6.32 10.26 -9.01
N LEU A 166 5.46 9.37 -9.52
CA LEU A 166 5.14 9.19 -10.94
C LEU A 166 3.63 9.44 -11.11
N SER A 167 3.25 10.55 -11.70
CA SER A 167 1.85 10.98 -11.73
C SER A 167 1.36 11.37 -13.12
N VAL A 168 0.14 10.97 -13.46
CA VAL A 168 -0.52 11.32 -14.72
C VAL A 168 -1.88 11.96 -14.41
N GLY A 169 -2.24 13.06 -15.06
CA GLY A 169 -3.58 13.61 -14.91
C GLY A 169 -3.85 14.92 -15.63
N MET A 170 -5.00 15.54 -15.38
CA MET A 170 -5.24 16.90 -15.89
C MET A 170 -4.45 17.92 -15.07
N ILE A 171 -4.53 17.83 -13.75
CA ILE A 171 -3.72 18.59 -12.81
C ILE A 171 -2.87 17.59 -12.04
N THR A 172 -1.54 17.71 -12.13
CA THR A 172 -0.65 16.69 -11.58
C THR A 172 0.52 17.29 -10.82
N PHE A 173 0.87 16.65 -9.70
CA PHE A 173 1.97 17.02 -8.83
C PHE A 173 2.90 15.82 -8.65
N GLY A 174 4.22 16.01 -8.79
CA GLY A 174 5.13 14.88 -8.62
C GLY A 174 6.61 15.10 -8.86
N ASN A 175 7.38 14.01 -8.84
CA ASN A 175 8.76 14.05 -9.31
C ASN A 175 8.81 13.94 -10.83
N PHE A 176 8.01 13.03 -11.40
CA PHE A 176 7.77 12.91 -12.83
C PHE A 176 6.27 13.01 -13.06
N ALA A 177 5.83 14.03 -13.78
CA ALA A 177 4.42 14.30 -13.96
C ALA A 177 4.06 14.56 -15.43
N LEU A 178 3.00 13.89 -15.89
CA LEU A 178 2.42 14.07 -17.22
C LEU A 178 1.00 14.63 -17.09
N GLY A 179 0.73 15.82 -17.62
CA GLY A 179 -0.63 16.34 -17.56
C GLY A 179 -0.91 17.61 -18.33
N LEU A 180 -2.14 18.13 -18.23
CA LEU A 180 -2.45 19.44 -18.83
C LEU A 180 -1.72 20.55 -18.06
N LEU A 181 -1.85 20.52 -16.73
CA LEU A 181 -1.13 21.35 -15.77
C LEU A 181 -0.22 20.43 -14.94
N ALA A 182 1.09 20.52 -15.15
CA ALA A 182 2.08 19.67 -14.48
C ALA A 182 2.98 20.48 -13.55
N PHE A 183 3.01 20.11 -12.27
CA PHE A 183 3.84 20.71 -11.23
C PHE A 183 4.82 19.66 -10.72
N ALA A 184 6.04 19.62 -11.26
CA ALA A 184 6.95 18.53 -10.96
C ALA A 184 8.43 18.84 -11.16
N ASN A 185 9.31 18.00 -10.60
CA ASN A 185 10.73 18.09 -10.90
C ASN A 185 11.00 17.87 -12.41
N LEU A 186 10.38 16.86 -13.01
CA LEU A 186 10.29 16.64 -14.44
C LEU A 186 8.81 16.66 -14.85
N GLY A 187 8.36 17.77 -15.41
CA GLY A 187 6.97 17.96 -15.80
C GLY A 187 6.82 18.02 -17.32
N ILE A 188 5.90 17.23 -17.88
CA ILE A 188 5.52 17.33 -19.29
C ILE A 188 4.03 17.67 -19.35
N GLY A 189 3.70 18.77 -20.02
CA GLY A 189 2.31 19.18 -20.13
C GLY A 189 2.01 20.34 -21.07
N TYR A 190 0.78 20.84 -21.06
CA TYR A 190 0.47 22.07 -21.79
C TYR A 190 1.06 23.28 -21.04
N LEU A 191 0.81 23.34 -19.73
CA LEU A 191 1.51 24.18 -18.77
C LEU A 191 2.33 23.26 -17.86
N SER A 192 3.62 23.50 -17.78
CA SER A 192 4.54 22.73 -16.93
C SER A 192 5.37 23.68 -16.08
N ILE A 193 5.38 23.45 -14.76
CA ILE A 193 6.15 24.20 -13.77
C ILE A 193 7.06 23.22 -13.04
N GLY A 194 8.37 23.47 -13.03
CA GLY A 194 9.31 22.47 -12.53
C GLY A 194 10.79 22.80 -12.57
N ASN A 195 11.63 21.81 -12.26
CA ASN A 195 13.07 21.92 -12.50
C ASN A 195 13.37 21.77 -14.01
N LEU A 196 12.90 20.66 -14.59
CA LEU A 196 12.88 20.41 -16.03
C LEU A 196 11.41 20.40 -16.50
N ALA A 197 10.98 21.51 -17.10
CA ALA A 197 9.62 21.72 -17.55
C ALA A 197 9.54 21.64 -19.08
N ILE A 198 8.71 20.75 -19.61
CA ILE A 198 8.47 20.58 -21.04
C ILE A 198 6.99 20.86 -21.32
N GLY A 199 6.69 21.79 -22.22
CA GLY A 199 5.31 22.10 -22.56
C GLY A 199 5.11 23.26 -23.49
N ARG A 200 3.86 23.66 -23.77
CA ARG A 200 3.62 24.89 -24.55
C ARG A 200 4.01 26.13 -23.73
N ILE A 201 3.62 26.14 -22.46
CA ILE A 201 4.06 27.09 -21.44
C ILE A 201 4.93 26.30 -20.45
N ALA A 202 6.23 26.59 -20.40
CA ALA A 202 7.17 25.86 -19.56
C ALA A 202 7.90 26.85 -18.65
N ILE A 203 7.72 26.73 -17.33
CA ILE A 203 8.36 27.59 -16.33
C ILE A 203 9.25 26.71 -15.45
N GLY A 204 10.55 26.94 -15.48
CA GLY A 204 11.45 26.14 -14.67
C GLY A 204 12.89 26.53 -14.76
N ASN A 205 13.77 25.83 -14.03
CA ASN A 205 15.21 26.07 -14.16
C ASN A 205 15.67 25.80 -15.60
N GLN A 206 15.13 24.73 -16.20
CA GLN A 206 15.25 24.37 -17.61
C GLN A 206 13.85 24.20 -18.21
N GLY A 207 13.42 25.20 -18.99
CA GLY A 207 12.14 25.17 -19.70
C GLY A 207 12.31 24.86 -21.18
N ALA A 208 11.54 23.92 -21.72
CA ALA A 208 11.50 23.59 -23.14
C ALA A 208 10.07 23.72 -23.68
N GLY A 209 9.83 24.71 -24.55
CA GLY A 209 8.47 25.04 -25.00
C GLY A 209 8.37 26.23 -25.93
N THR A 210 7.18 26.47 -26.50
CA THR A 210 6.90 27.67 -27.31
C THR A 210 7.04 28.95 -26.48
N TYR A 211 6.57 28.90 -25.24
CA TYR A 211 6.70 29.96 -24.24
C TYR A 211 7.46 29.37 -23.05
N ALA A 212 8.78 29.29 -23.18
CA ALA A 212 9.66 28.76 -22.15
C ALA A 212 10.29 29.91 -21.36
N LEU A 213 10.10 29.87 -20.04
CA LEU A 213 10.80 30.71 -19.08
C LEU A 213 11.81 29.86 -18.32
N SER A 214 13.09 30.05 -18.64
CA SER A 214 14.20 29.40 -17.95
C SER A 214 14.73 30.33 -16.86
N LEU A 215 14.53 29.95 -15.60
CA LEU A 215 14.85 30.77 -14.43
C LEU A 215 16.37 30.78 -14.12
N GLY A 216 17.14 29.78 -14.58
CA GLY A 216 18.60 29.73 -14.36
C GLY A 216 19.01 29.60 -12.88
N ASN A 217 20.29 29.37 -12.62
CA ASN A 217 20.79 29.07 -11.25
C ASN A 217 21.11 30.34 -10.41
N ASN A 218 21.07 31.53 -11.01
CA ASN A 218 21.44 32.81 -10.37
C ASN A 218 20.36 33.88 -10.61
N LEU A 219 19.16 33.66 -10.08
CA LEU A 219 18.05 34.62 -10.18
C LEU A 219 18.38 35.89 -9.39
N HIS A 220 18.60 37.03 -10.06
CA HIS A 220 18.44 38.34 -9.44
C HIS A 220 16.97 38.76 -9.52
N ASP A 221 16.49 39.60 -8.58
CA ASP A 221 15.11 40.12 -8.59
C ASP A 221 14.70 40.75 -9.94
N LYS A 222 15.67 41.28 -10.69
CA LYS A 222 15.49 41.85 -12.02
C LYS A 222 15.14 40.81 -13.09
N ASP A 223 15.68 39.59 -12.97
CA ASP A 223 15.41 38.49 -13.91
C ASP A 223 13.99 37.94 -13.69
N ILE A 224 13.55 37.88 -12.43
CA ILE A 224 12.18 37.54 -12.07
C ILE A 224 11.21 38.59 -12.61
N LEU A 225 11.55 39.88 -12.49
CA LEU A 225 10.71 40.97 -12.99
C LEU A 225 10.65 40.99 -14.53
N ALA A 226 11.77 40.76 -15.22
CA ALA A 226 11.83 40.66 -16.68
C ALA A 226 11.04 39.45 -17.20
N ALA A 227 11.11 38.32 -16.49
CA ALA A 227 10.33 37.13 -16.76
C ALA A 227 8.81 37.37 -16.59
N LEU A 228 8.41 38.03 -15.50
CA LEU A 228 7.02 38.42 -15.25
C LEU A 228 6.51 39.40 -16.31
N GLN A 229 7.33 40.35 -16.74
CA GLN A 229 7.00 41.27 -17.84
C GLN A 229 6.85 40.53 -19.18
N GLN A 230 7.69 39.54 -19.47
CA GLN A 230 7.51 38.69 -20.65
C GLN A 230 6.19 37.91 -20.57
N VAL A 231 5.85 37.33 -19.42
CA VAL A 231 4.57 36.61 -19.23
C VAL A 231 3.37 37.56 -19.37
N GLN A 232 3.46 38.80 -18.89
CA GLN A 232 2.42 39.82 -19.06
C GLN A 232 2.27 40.31 -20.51
N GLN A 233 3.33 40.24 -21.32
CA GLN A 233 3.29 40.58 -22.75
C GLN A 233 2.83 39.42 -23.64
N LEU A 234 2.75 38.20 -23.10
CA LEU A 234 2.15 37.10 -23.85
C LEU A 234 0.66 37.40 -24.04
N ASN A 235 0.20 37.33 -25.29
CA ASN A 235 -1.20 37.43 -25.68
C ASN A 235 -1.96 36.15 -25.28
N ILE A 236 -1.85 35.78 -24.00
CA ILE A 236 -2.58 34.70 -23.35
C ILE A 236 -4.04 35.18 -23.30
N SER A 237 -4.99 34.32 -23.69
CA SER A 237 -6.40 34.72 -23.67
C SER A 237 -6.77 35.25 -22.28
N SER A 238 -7.56 36.31 -22.23
CA SER A 238 -8.03 36.93 -20.97
C SER A 238 -8.58 35.86 -20.01
N MET A 239 -9.25 34.85 -20.56
CA MET A 239 -9.76 33.69 -19.83
C MET A 239 -8.66 32.92 -19.06
N VAL A 240 -7.48 32.67 -19.62
CA VAL A 240 -6.39 31.95 -18.92
C VAL A 240 -5.75 32.85 -17.85
N ASN A 241 -5.64 34.15 -18.12
CA ASN A 241 -5.12 35.09 -17.13
C ASN A 241 -6.04 35.17 -15.90
N ASP A 242 -7.35 35.30 -16.13
CA ASP A 242 -8.33 35.48 -15.07
C ASP A 242 -8.65 34.17 -14.31
N LEU A 243 -8.67 33.01 -14.98
CA LEU A 243 -9.00 31.72 -14.34
C LEU A 243 -7.81 30.97 -13.74
N LEU A 244 -6.60 31.18 -14.25
CA LEU A 244 -5.42 30.42 -13.82
C LEU A 244 -4.34 31.32 -13.20
N ILE A 245 -3.91 32.38 -13.89
CA ILE A 245 -2.77 33.18 -13.45
C ILE A 245 -3.12 34.01 -12.20
N GLN A 246 -4.22 34.78 -12.23
CA GLN A 246 -4.61 35.65 -11.13
C GLN A 246 -4.91 34.91 -9.81
N PRO A 247 -5.64 33.78 -9.82
CA PRO A 247 -5.82 32.98 -8.62
C PRO A 247 -4.50 32.46 -8.05
N ILE A 248 -3.54 32.06 -8.89
CA ILE A 248 -2.22 31.60 -8.46
C ILE A 248 -1.41 32.75 -7.82
N ILE A 249 -1.41 33.94 -8.43
CA ILE A 249 -0.71 35.11 -7.88
C ILE A 249 -1.32 35.51 -6.53
N THR A 250 -2.66 35.58 -6.47
CA THR A 250 -3.39 35.88 -5.23
C THR A 250 -3.10 34.83 -4.15
N PHE A 251 -3.09 33.55 -4.53
CA PHE A 251 -2.76 32.42 -3.67
C PHE A 251 -1.32 32.50 -3.12
N MET A 252 -0.35 32.86 -3.97
CA MET A 252 1.07 33.01 -3.59
C MET A 252 1.31 34.21 -2.67
N GLN A 253 0.51 35.27 -2.79
CA GLN A 253 0.65 36.49 -2.00
C GLN A 253 -0.13 36.46 -0.67
N THR A 254 -0.97 35.45 -0.43
CA THR A 254 -1.74 35.34 0.82
C THR A 254 -0.93 34.70 1.98
N PRO A 255 -0.54 35.47 3.03
CA PRO A 255 0.38 35.01 4.07
C PRO A 255 -0.20 33.95 5.02
N TRP A 256 -1.54 33.89 5.14
CA TRP A 256 -2.23 32.97 6.05
C TRP A 256 -2.23 31.52 5.56
N ILE A 257 -2.06 31.28 4.26
CA ILE A 257 -2.00 29.91 3.71
C ILE A 257 -0.69 29.23 4.09
N ALA A 258 0.44 29.95 4.07
CA ALA A 258 1.71 29.42 4.55
C ALA A 258 1.61 29.01 6.03
N ILE A 259 0.92 29.81 6.84
CA ILE A 259 0.65 29.51 8.25
C ILE A 259 -0.24 28.26 8.37
N VAL A 260 -1.35 28.19 7.64
CA VAL A 260 -2.26 27.02 7.66
C VAL A 260 -1.55 25.76 7.20
N PHE A 261 -0.76 25.82 6.14
CA PHE A 261 0.00 24.68 5.62
C PHE A 261 1.04 24.19 6.63
N VAL A 262 1.84 25.09 7.19
CA VAL A 262 2.81 24.77 8.26
C VAL A 262 2.10 24.18 9.47
N SER A 263 0.93 24.74 9.85
CA SER A 263 0.12 24.24 10.97
C SER A 263 -0.37 22.81 10.73
N VAL A 264 -0.84 22.50 9.52
CA VAL A 264 -1.32 21.15 9.15
C VAL A 264 -0.17 20.15 9.12
N VAL A 265 1.00 20.54 8.60
CA VAL A 265 2.19 19.68 8.58
C VAL A 265 2.70 19.41 10.01
N ILE A 266 2.71 20.41 10.88
CA ILE A 266 3.04 20.26 12.31
C ILE A 266 2.04 19.32 12.99
N LEU A 267 0.74 19.48 12.72
CA LEU A 267 -0.29 18.62 13.30
C LEU A 267 -0.13 17.16 12.87
N LEU A 268 0.11 16.90 11.57
CA LEU A 268 0.31 15.55 11.04
C LEU A 268 1.60 14.89 11.57
N SER A 269 2.68 15.67 11.72
CA SER A 269 3.93 15.18 12.32
C SER A 269 3.77 14.88 13.82
N LEU A 270 3.03 15.68 14.57
CA LEU A 270 2.70 15.40 15.98
C LEU A 270 1.86 14.13 16.14
N ILE A 271 0.86 13.91 15.27
CA ILE A 271 0.02 12.69 15.29
C ILE A 271 0.87 11.45 15.03
N THR A 272 1.79 11.50 14.06
CA THR A 272 2.67 10.37 13.73
C THR A 272 3.68 10.07 14.84
N ILE A 273 4.32 11.10 15.41
CA ILE A 273 5.24 10.95 16.55
C ILE A 273 4.49 10.40 17.78
N GLY A 274 3.29 10.92 18.08
CA GLY A 274 2.46 10.44 19.18
C GLY A 274 2.03 8.98 19.02
N GLY A 275 1.63 8.60 17.81
CA GLY A 275 1.28 7.21 17.48
C GLY A 275 2.47 6.25 17.66
N LEU A 276 3.67 6.64 17.20
CA LEU A 276 4.90 5.86 17.38
C LEU A 276 5.27 5.72 18.86
N GLY A 277 5.16 6.80 19.65
CA GLY A 277 5.43 6.78 21.09
C GLY A 277 4.51 5.84 21.86
N LEU A 278 3.21 5.85 21.56
CA LEU A 278 2.24 4.92 22.15
C LEU A 278 2.53 3.46 21.76
N GLY A 279 2.94 3.22 20.51
CA GLY A 279 3.37 1.90 20.03
C GLY A 279 4.58 1.37 20.80
N LEU A 280 5.60 2.20 20.98
CA LEU A 280 6.81 1.84 21.74
C LEU A 280 6.52 1.58 23.22
N MET A 281 5.67 2.40 23.86
CA MET A 281 5.27 2.16 25.25
C MET A 281 4.55 0.83 25.43
N ARG A 282 3.68 0.42 24.49
CA ARG A 282 3.03 -0.90 24.52
C ARG A 282 4.03 -2.05 24.40
N ILE A 283 5.05 -1.93 23.53
CA ILE A 283 6.10 -2.94 23.38
C ILE A 283 6.96 -3.05 24.64
N VAL A 284 7.31 -1.92 25.25
CA VAL A 284 8.09 -1.88 26.50
C VAL A 284 7.30 -2.48 27.66
N GLN A 285 6.00 -2.20 27.76
CA GLN A 285 5.13 -2.79 28.78
C GLN A 285 4.97 -4.31 28.58
N HIS A 286 4.83 -4.77 27.34
CA HIS A 286 4.77 -6.20 27.02
C HIS A 286 6.05 -6.94 27.46
N ASN A 287 7.23 -6.41 27.12
CA ASN A 287 8.52 -6.99 27.52
C ASN A 287 8.80 -6.93 29.03
N ARG A 288 8.26 -5.94 29.76
CA ARG A 288 8.36 -5.90 31.24
C ARG A 288 7.49 -6.97 31.89
N ASN A 289 6.31 -7.21 31.33
CA ASN A 289 5.40 -8.22 31.86
C ASN A 289 5.93 -9.63 31.62
N GLU A 290 6.57 -9.93 30.50
CA GLU A 290 7.19 -11.26 30.28
C GLU A 290 8.35 -11.56 31.25
N LYS A 291 9.12 -10.55 31.65
CA LYS A 291 10.25 -10.72 32.59
C LYS A 291 9.82 -10.88 34.06
N SER A 292 8.56 -10.65 34.42
CA SER A 292 8.11 -10.83 35.81
C SER A 292 7.62 -12.25 36.12
N TRP A 293 7.59 -13.14 35.12
CA TRP A 293 7.16 -14.54 35.26
C TRP A 293 8.30 -15.56 35.01
N ALA A 294 9.52 -15.08 34.84
CA ALA A 294 10.75 -15.87 34.76
C ALA A 294 11.60 -15.62 36.01
#